data_AF-X0UQX5-F1
#
_entry.id   AF-X0UQX5-F1
#
_cell.length_a   1.000
_cell.length_b   1.000
_cell.length_c   1.000
_cell.angle_alpha   90.00
_cell.angle_beta   90.00
_cell.angle_gamma   90.00
#
_symmetry.space_group_name_H-M   'P 1'
#
loop_
_entity.id
_entity.type
_entity.pdbx_description
1 polymer ?
#
loop_
_entity_poly.entity_id
_entity_poly.type
_entity_poly.pdbx_seq_one_letter_code
_entity_poly.pdbx_strand_id
1 'polypeptide(L)'
;MARAKEKTLSLLGSATVDLAAAAAVEKVLYTVPSGKKAIPVMVVARTFDEIVNESVVTLGKGGGDCNEFLNDQDLTNITAGFADECLILQPLPNATPVAALILDAAETLSCEITTQETTGSATCVMDVWGYEYDA
;
A
#
# COMPACT_ATOMS: atom_id res chain seq x y z
N MET A 1 -4.27 6.55 22.58
CA MET A 1 -4.76 6.43 21.19
C MET A 1 -4.97 4.97 20.72
N ALA A 2 -4.43 3.94 21.41
CA ALA A 2 -4.62 2.52 21.06
C ALA A 2 -6.09 2.11 20.82
N ARG A 3 -7.01 2.59 21.67
CA ARG A 3 -8.45 2.24 21.60
C ARG A 3 -9.21 2.72 20.35
N ALA A 4 -8.69 3.72 19.63
CA ALA A 4 -9.37 4.25 18.44
C ALA A 4 -9.17 3.32 17.24
N LYS A 5 -7.94 2.81 17.04
CA LYS A 5 -7.62 1.89 15.93
C LYS A 5 -8.37 0.55 15.98
N GLU A 6 -8.77 0.14 17.18
CA GLU A 6 -9.54 -1.08 17.45
C GLU A 6 -11.02 -0.97 17.10
N LYS A 7 -11.56 0.25 17.00
CA LYS A 7 -13.00 0.49 16.86
C LYS A 7 -13.39 1.36 15.68
N THR A 8 -12.40 1.87 14.95
CA THR A 8 -12.61 2.78 13.83
C THR A 8 -11.58 2.50 12.75
N LEU A 9 -11.98 2.76 11.49
CA LEU A 9 -11.05 2.80 10.38
C LEU A 9 -10.01 3.90 10.67
N SER A 10 -8.74 3.53 10.70
CA SER A 10 -7.66 4.42 11.14
C SER A 10 -6.40 4.26 10.31
N LEU A 11 -5.55 5.27 10.33
CA LEU A 11 -4.22 5.20 9.74
C LEU A 11 -3.35 4.22 10.55
N LEU A 12 -2.96 3.12 9.92
CA LEU A 12 -2.12 2.08 10.50
C LEU A 12 -0.63 2.43 10.36
N GLY A 13 -0.21 2.79 9.15
CA GLY A 13 1.17 3.12 8.79
C GLY A 13 1.25 4.06 7.59
N SER A 14 2.42 4.65 7.38
CA SER A 14 2.71 5.55 6.28
C SER A 14 4.17 5.39 5.88
N ALA A 15 4.45 5.24 4.59
CA ALA A 15 5.80 5.12 4.07
C ALA A 15 5.95 5.78 2.70
N THR A 16 7.12 6.35 2.44
CA THR A 16 7.52 6.77 1.09
C THR A 16 7.92 5.55 0.27
N VAL A 17 7.34 5.42 -0.91
CA VAL A 17 7.63 4.40 -1.91
C VAL A 17 8.34 5.07 -3.08
N ASP A 18 9.48 4.50 -3.45
CA ASP A 18 10.23 4.87 -4.64
C ASP A 18 9.72 4.03 -5.81
N LEU A 19 9.00 4.65 -6.74
CA LEU A 19 8.41 3.96 -7.89
C LEU A 19 9.46 3.68 -8.98
N ALA A 20 10.65 4.28 -8.88
CA ALA A 20 11.81 3.99 -9.72
C ALA A 20 12.72 2.91 -9.12
N ALA A 21 12.38 2.38 -7.94
CA ALA A 21 13.09 1.24 -7.37
C ALA A 21 13.03 0.04 -8.32
N ALA A 22 14.08 -0.80 -8.28
CA ALA A 22 14.16 -1.96 -9.16
C ALA A 22 12.94 -2.89 -9.01
N ALA A 23 12.57 -3.57 -10.10
CA ALA A 23 11.48 -4.55 -10.04
C ALA A 23 11.76 -5.65 -9.01
N ALA A 24 10.70 -6.19 -8.40
CA ALA A 24 10.71 -7.14 -7.29
C ALA A 24 11.36 -6.59 -6.00
N VAL A 25 11.44 -5.26 -5.85
CA VAL A 25 11.79 -4.63 -4.57
C VAL A 25 10.54 -4.42 -3.75
N GLU A 26 10.50 -5.06 -2.58
CA GLU A 26 9.47 -4.86 -1.58
C GLU A 26 9.78 -3.65 -0.68
N LYS A 27 8.75 -2.83 -0.45
CA LYS A 27 8.73 -1.77 0.55
C LYS A 27 7.66 -2.08 1.60
N VAL A 28 8.09 -2.31 2.83
CA VAL A 28 7.18 -2.43 3.98
C VAL A 28 6.47 -1.10 4.23
N LEU A 29 5.14 -1.13 4.22
CA LEU A 29 4.27 0.00 4.52
C LEU A 29 3.79 0.00 5.98
N TYR A 30 3.56 -1.20 6.53
CA TYR A 30 3.10 -1.38 7.90
C TYR A 30 3.52 -2.74 8.45
N THR A 31 3.91 -2.78 9.72
CA THR A 31 4.21 -4.01 10.46
C THR A 31 3.20 -4.15 11.60
N VAL A 32 2.53 -5.29 11.70
CA VAL A 32 1.56 -5.54 12.76
C VAL A 32 2.30 -5.64 14.11
N PRO A 33 1.94 -4.83 15.12
CA PRO A 33 2.54 -4.92 16.45
C PRO A 33 2.31 -6.29 17.11
N SER A 34 3.17 -6.61 18.08
CA SER A 34 2.98 -7.82 18.90
C SER A 34 1.63 -7.78 19.63
N GLY A 35 0.96 -8.93 19.72
CA GLY A 35 -0.34 -9.07 20.39
C GLY A 35 -1.53 -8.49 19.61
N LYS A 36 -1.32 -8.06 18.36
CA LYS A 36 -2.35 -7.48 17.49
C LYS A 36 -2.57 -8.32 16.24
N LYS A 37 -3.73 -8.13 15.62
CA LYS A 37 -4.02 -8.45 14.22
C LYS A 37 -4.41 -7.17 13.50
N ALA A 38 -4.24 -7.16 12.17
CA ALA A 38 -4.66 -6.04 11.34
C ALA A 38 -5.47 -6.48 10.12
N ILE A 39 -6.44 -5.66 9.75
CA ILE A 39 -7.20 -5.79 8.51
C ILE A 39 -6.97 -4.50 7.70
N PRO A 40 -6.06 -4.50 6.72
CA PRO A 40 -5.97 -3.41 5.75
C PRO A 40 -7.26 -3.32 4.94
N VAL A 41 -7.71 -2.09 4.68
CA VAL A 41 -8.95 -1.79 3.94
C VAL A 41 -8.63 -1.03 2.67
N MET A 42 -7.72 -0.05 2.74
CA MET A 42 -7.25 0.71 1.58
C MET A 42 -5.84 1.24 1.81
N VAL A 43 -5.15 1.53 0.71
CA VAL A 43 -3.90 2.29 0.68
C VAL A 43 -4.17 3.59 -0.07
N VAL A 44 -3.83 4.71 0.55
CA VAL A 44 -3.95 6.04 -0.07
C VAL A 44 -2.57 6.46 -0.56
N ALA A 45 -2.38 6.53 -1.87
CA ALA A 45 -1.16 7.06 -2.47
C ALA A 45 -1.34 8.56 -2.75
N ARG A 46 -0.44 9.38 -2.22
CA ARG A 46 -0.49 10.84 -2.30
C ARG A 46 0.91 11.43 -2.39
N THR A 47 0.99 12.74 -2.64
CA THR A 47 2.28 13.47 -2.67
C THR A 47 3.25 12.86 -3.69
N PHE A 48 2.76 12.68 -4.92
CA PHE A 48 3.62 12.34 -6.06
C PHE A 48 4.52 13.53 -6.38
N ASP A 49 5.83 13.33 -6.40
CA ASP A 49 6.82 14.38 -6.62
C ASP A 49 7.13 14.65 -8.10
N GLU A 50 6.93 13.65 -8.95
CA GLU A 50 7.11 13.71 -10.39
C GLU A 50 5.97 13.00 -11.15
N ILE A 51 5.97 13.10 -12.48
CA ILE A 51 5.07 12.32 -13.32
C ILE A 51 5.55 10.88 -13.31
N VAL A 52 4.65 9.95 -12.99
CA VAL A 52 4.86 8.51 -13.16
C VAL A 52 4.57 8.18 -14.61
N ASN A 53 5.60 7.92 -15.42
CA ASN A 53 5.48 7.54 -16.82
C ASN A 53 5.16 6.05 -16.98
N GLU A 54 5.71 5.21 -16.11
CA GLU A 54 5.47 3.77 -16.11
C GLU A 54 5.77 3.21 -14.72
N SER A 55 4.75 2.77 -13.98
CA SER A 55 4.99 2.00 -12.76
C SER A 55 3.81 1.10 -12.48
N VAL A 56 4.11 -0.15 -12.14
CA VAL A 56 3.12 -1.14 -11.72
C VAL A 56 3.53 -1.65 -10.35
N VAL A 57 2.57 -1.67 -9.43
CA VAL A 57 2.79 -2.12 -8.06
C VAL A 57 1.78 -3.18 -7.65
N THR A 58 2.19 -4.08 -6.77
CA THR A 58 1.29 -4.98 -6.04
C THR A 58 1.28 -4.62 -4.56
N LEU A 59 0.17 -4.91 -3.88
CA LEU A 59 0.03 -4.71 -2.44
C LEU A 59 -0.44 -5.99 -1.78
N GLY A 60 0.20 -6.36 -0.67
CA GLY A 60 -0.09 -7.64 -0.05
C GLY A 60 0.78 -7.92 1.15
N LYS A 61 0.80 -9.18 1.57
CA LYS A 61 1.61 -9.60 2.69
C LYS A 61 3.08 -9.60 2.25
N GLY A 62 3.94 -8.96 3.04
CA GLY A 62 5.37 -8.94 2.74
C GLY A 62 6.04 -10.31 2.89
N GLY A 63 7.15 -10.50 2.16
CA GLY A 63 7.90 -11.76 2.10
C GLY A 63 7.54 -12.65 0.91
N GLY A 64 7.19 -12.05 -0.23
CA GLY A 64 6.73 -12.70 -1.47
C GLY A 64 6.15 -11.67 -2.45
N ASP A 65 5.44 -12.12 -3.48
CA ASP A 65 4.89 -11.30 -4.59
C ASP A 65 3.91 -10.16 -4.17
N CYS A 66 3.64 -10.01 -2.88
CA CYS A 66 2.82 -8.95 -2.29
C CYS A 66 1.50 -8.71 -3.04
N ASN A 67 0.73 -9.75 -3.36
CA ASN A 67 -0.47 -9.63 -4.22
C ASN A 67 -1.76 -10.06 -3.54
N GLU A 68 -1.72 -10.43 -2.26
CA GLU A 68 -2.88 -10.93 -1.52
C GLU A 68 -3.85 -9.84 -1.06
N PHE A 69 -3.55 -8.57 -1.28
CA PHE A 69 -4.47 -7.46 -1.06
C PHE A 69 -4.93 -6.84 -2.38
N LEU A 70 -3.99 -6.41 -3.22
CA LEU A 70 -4.21 -5.96 -4.59
C LEU A 70 -3.13 -6.55 -5.50
N ASN A 71 -3.56 -7.13 -6.61
CA ASN A 71 -2.68 -7.51 -7.71
C ASN A 71 -2.12 -6.25 -8.40
N ASP A 72 -1.55 -6.40 -9.60
CA ASP A 72 -1.00 -5.29 -10.39
C ASP A 72 -1.93 -4.07 -10.44
N GLN A 73 -1.44 -2.97 -9.89
CA GLN A 73 -2.02 -1.64 -9.97
C GLN A 73 -1.14 -0.80 -10.87
N ASP A 74 -1.67 -0.44 -12.03
CA ASP A 74 -1.01 0.44 -12.99
C ASP A 74 -1.11 1.90 -12.53
N LEU A 75 0.03 2.51 -12.24
CA LEU A 75 0.18 3.90 -11.82
C LEU A 75 0.75 4.79 -12.95
N THR A 76 0.67 4.33 -14.19
CA THR A 76 1.14 5.05 -15.37
C THR A 76 0.33 6.33 -15.62
N ASN A 77 1.02 7.39 -16.03
CA ASN A 77 0.52 8.73 -16.30
C ASN A 77 -0.12 9.46 -15.11
N ILE A 78 0.25 9.08 -13.88
CA ILE A 78 -0.08 9.86 -12.70
C ILE A 78 0.83 11.08 -12.68
N THR A 79 0.25 12.27 -12.89
CA THR A 79 1.03 13.50 -13.05
C THR A 79 1.40 14.13 -11.71
N ALA A 80 2.62 14.67 -11.63
CA ALA A 80 3.04 15.53 -10.53
C ALA A 80 2.18 16.80 -10.50
N GLY A 81 1.79 17.25 -9.30
CA GLY A 81 1.03 18.50 -9.13
C GLY A 81 -0.36 18.34 -8.55
N PHE A 82 -0.79 17.11 -8.27
CA PHE A 82 -1.94 16.82 -7.42
C PHE A 82 -1.63 17.06 -5.94
N ALA A 83 -1.32 18.31 -5.57
CA ALA A 83 -1.14 18.68 -4.16
C ALA A 83 -2.39 18.36 -3.31
N ASP A 84 -3.57 18.34 -3.96
CA ASP A 84 -4.88 18.16 -3.33
C ASP A 84 -5.60 16.86 -3.76
N GLU A 85 -4.97 15.97 -4.54
CA GLU A 85 -5.59 14.71 -4.96
C GLU A 85 -4.79 13.50 -4.46
N CYS A 86 -5.46 12.34 -4.44
CA CYS A 86 -4.87 11.08 -4.03
C CYS A 86 -5.49 9.92 -4.78
N LEU A 87 -4.75 8.81 -4.85
CA LEU A 87 -5.27 7.54 -5.34
C LEU A 87 -5.69 6.69 -4.15
N ILE A 88 -6.89 6.13 -4.22
CA ILE A 88 -7.41 5.20 -3.22
C ILE A 88 -7.35 3.80 -3.82
N LEU A 89 -6.38 3.01 -3.37
CA LEU A 89 -6.18 1.63 -3.78
C LEU A 89 -6.93 0.73 -2.80
N GLN A 90 -8.00 0.06 -3.24
CA GLN A 90 -8.80 -0.83 -2.40
C GLN A 90 -9.37 -2.02 -3.20
N PRO A 91 -9.56 -3.20 -2.58
CA PRO A 91 -10.22 -4.33 -3.23
C PRO A 91 -11.68 -4.00 -3.59
N LEU A 92 -12.10 -4.38 -4.79
CA LEU A 92 -13.48 -4.25 -5.28
C LEU A 92 -14.06 -5.67 -5.47
N PRO A 93 -15.08 -6.10 -4.70
CA PRO A 93 -15.54 -7.51 -4.60
C PRO A 93 -15.91 -8.27 -5.89
N ASN A 94 -15.90 -7.64 -7.07
CA ASN A 94 -16.11 -8.29 -8.37
C ASN A 94 -14.92 -8.12 -9.35
N ALA A 95 -14.06 -7.12 -9.12
CA ALA A 95 -12.85 -6.90 -9.92
C ALA A 95 -11.61 -7.52 -9.26
N THR A 96 -11.63 -7.62 -7.93
CA THR A 96 -10.59 -8.22 -7.09
C THR A 96 -11.26 -9.32 -6.26
N PRO A 97 -11.25 -10.59 -6.74
CA PRO A 97 -11.90 -11.71 -6.05
C PRO A 97 -11.05 -12.19 -4.86
N VAL A 98 -10.64 -11.25 -4.00
CA VAL A 98 -9.76 -11.47 -2.88
C VAL A 98 -10.58 -11.25 -1.61
N ALA A 99 -10.56 -12.23 -0.71
CA ALA A 99 -11.11 -12.06 0.63
C ALA A 99 -10.31 -10.98 1.38
N ALA A 100 -10.91 -10.33 2.38
CA ALA A 100 -10.17 -9.35 3.18
C ALA A 100 -8.92 -10.00 3.79
N LEU A 101 -7.75 -9.42 3.50
CA LEU A 101 -6.48 -9.85 4.07
C LEU A 101 -6.50 -9.60 5.57
N ILE A 102 -6.12 -10.61 6.36
CA ILE A 102 -5.90 -10.48 7.80
C ILE A 102 -4.43 -10.77 8.04
N LEU A 103 -3.74 -9.84 8.69
CA LEU A 103 -2.33 -9.95 9.03
C LEU A 103 -2.19 -10.27 10.52
N ASP A 104 -1.35 -11.25 10.83
CA ASP A 104 -0.98 -11.61 12.19
C ASP A 104 0.20 -10.76 12.69
N ALA A 105 0.48 -10.84 13.99
CA ALA A 105 1.59 -10.10 14.61
C ALA A 105 2.93 -10.37 13.89
N ALA A 106 3.74 -9.31 13.75
CA ALA A 106 5.01 -9.29 13.02
C ALA A 106 4.91 -9.47 11.49
N GLU A 107 3.74 -9.81 10.95
CA GLU A 107 3.53 -9.78 9.51
C GLU A 107 3.47 -8.32 9.03
N THR A 108 3.72 -8.15 7.73
CA THR A 108 3.79 -6.82 7.12
C THR A 108 2.80 -6.70 5.98
N LEU A 109 2.25 -5.50 5.82
CA LEU A 109 1.70 -5.07 4.54
C LEU A 109 2.83 -4.36 3.79
N SER A 110 3.07 -4.80 2.56
CA SER A 110 4.13 -4.30 1.69
C SER A 110 3.59 -3.88 0.33
N CYS A 111 4.34 -3.00 -0.32
CA CYS A 111 4.22 -2.66 -1.73
C CYS A 111 5.40 -3.27 -2.46
N GLU A 112 5.17 -4.01 -3.53
CA GLU A 112 6.24 -4.46 -4.43
C GLU A 112 6.14 -3.69 -5.75
N ILE A 113 7.29 -3.23 -6.27
CA ILE A 113 7.36 -2.66 -7.61
C ILE A 113 7.52 -3.80 -8.61
N THR A 114 6.51 -4.07 -9.45
CA THR A 114 6.59 -5.12 -10.48
C THR A 114 7.11 -4.56 -11.81
N THR A 115 6.78 -3.30 -12.10
CA THR A 115 7.37 -2.51 -13.19
C THR A 115 7.83 -1.18 -12.64
N GLN A 116 9.11 -0.86 -12.84
CA GLN A 116 9.72 0.36 -12.32
C GLN A 116 9.57 1.55 -13.27
N GLU A 117 9.53 2.75 -12.70
CA GLU A 117 9.75 3.99 -13.43
C GLU A 117 11.17 4.02 -14.00
N THR A 118 11.30 4.35 -15.28
CA THR A 118 12.58 4.33 -16.00
C THR A 118 13.01 5.71 -16.53
N THR A 119 12.10 6.67 -16.59
CA THR A 119 12.32 7.99 -17.20
C THR A 119 12.49 9.10 -16.14
N GLY A 120 12.24 8.80 -14.86
CA GLY A 120 12.40 9.73 -13.74
C GLY A 120 12.67 9.03 -12.40
N SER A 121 12.52 9.78 -11.30
CA SER A 121 12.68 9.27 -9.93
C SER A 121 11.41 9.51 -9.13
N ALA A 122 10.27 9.11 -9.69
CA ALA A 122 8.97 9.35 -9.08
C ALA A 122 8.84 8.60 -7.74
N THR A 123 8.41 9.32 -6.72
CA THR A 123 8.08 8.78 -5.40
C THR A 123 6.67 9.19 -5.00
N CYS A 124 6.07 8.44 -4.09
CA CYS A 124 4.82 8.82 -3.45
C CYS A 124 4.81 8.40 -1.98
N VAL A 125 3.89 8.94 -1.19
CA VAL A 125 3.58 8.45 0.15
C VAL A 125 2.38 7.54 0.08
N MET A 126 2.52 6.32 0.59
CA MET A 126 1.44 5.35 0.73
C MET A 126 1.03 5.22 2.20
N ASP A 127 -0.22 5.60 2.46
CA ASP A 127 -0.86 5.52 3.78
C ASP A 127 -1.75 4.29 3.87
N VAL A 128 -1.48 3.39 4.81
CA VAL A 128 -2.28 2.19 5.04
C VAL A 128 -3.41 2.52 6.00
N TRP A 129 -4.65 2.35 5.55
CA TRP A 129 -5.84 2.51 6.38
C TRP A 129 -6.52 1.17 6.62
N GLY A 130 -6.92 0.94 7.87
CA GLY A 130 -7.52 -0.31 8.27
C GLY A 130 -7.91 -0.35 9.74
N TYR A 131 -8.12 -1.58 10.23
CA TYR A 131 -8.41 -1.88 11.62
C TYR A 131 -7.22 -2.61 12.26
N GLU A 132 -6.95 -2.32 13.53
CA GLU A 132 -5.96 -3.04 14.34
C GLU A 132 -6.64 -3.47 15.63
N TYR A 133 -6.70 -4.76 15.94
CA TYR A 133 -7.41 -5.28 17.11
C TYR A 133 -6.57 -6.30 17.88
N ASP A 134 -6.92 -6.52 19.15
CA ASP A 134 -6.27 -7.53 19.99
C ASP A 134 -6.49 -8.93 19.42
N ALA A 135 -5.42 -9.73 19.36
CA ALA A 135 -5.43 -11.10 18.86
C ALA A 135 -6.14 -12.09 19.80
#